data_AF-A0A9N8V2J5-F1
#
_entry.id   AF-A0A9N8V2J5-F1
#
_cell.length_a   1.000
_cell.length_b   1.000
_cell.length_c   1.000
_cell.angle_alpha   90.00
_cell.angle_beta   90.00
_cell.angle_gamma   90.00
#
_symmetry.space_group_name_H-M   'P 1'
#
loop_
_entity.id
_entity.type
_entity.pdbx_description
1 polymer ?
#
loop_
_entity_poly.entity_id
_entity_poly.type
_entity_poly.pdbx_seq_one_letter_code
_entity_poly.pdbx_strand_id
1 'polypeptide(L)'
;MSLRIIKAKRASMLFPLTKRVSLALPSYTSFRSGSGGGIHHEPEWNEPSGYLFGEKPLPPGQKRVKEEWENIWVYGFGGSFVIGAILKYYAPDTSLRTWATEEAKKRLEARGELTEDMRRMR
;
A
#
# COMPACT_ATOMS: atom_id res chain seq x y z
N MET A 1 7.02 33.80 70.57
CA MET A 1 5.89 33.44 69.68
C MET A 1 5.99 31.94 69.44
N SER A 2 5.07 31.19 70.03
CA SER A 2 5.24 29.78 70.39
C SER A 2 4.99 28.82 69.23
N LEU A 3 5.96 27.93 68.98
CA LEU A 3 5.70 26.66 68.31
C LEU A 3 4.77 25.82 69.19
N ARG A 4 3.76 25.18 68.58
CA ARG A 4 3.39 23.76 68.73
C ARG A 4 2.06 23.48 68.03
N ILE A 5 2.26 22.88 66.87
CA ILE A 5 1.38 22.08 66.01
C ILE A 5 0.29 21.37 66.81
N ILE A 6 -0.97 21.74 66.57
CA ILE A 6 -2.15 21.05 67.08
C ILE A 6 -2.52 19.92 66.12
N LYS A 7 -2.67 18.76 66.73
CA LYS A 7 -3.04 17.43 66.23
C LYS A 7 -4.29 17.48 65.34
N ALA A 8 -4.16 17.15 64.05
CA ALA A 8 -5.29 16.81 63.20
C ALA A 8 -5.27 15.30 62.93
N LYS A 9 -6.27 14.61 63.48
CA LYS A 9 -6.57 13.21 63.20
C LYS A 9 -7.01 13.11 61.74
N ARG A 10 -6.17 12.55 60.85
CA ARG A 10 -6.66 12.08 59.55
C ARG A 10 -7.30 10.73 59.75
N ALA A 11 -8.63 10.72 59.69
CA ALA A 11 -9.44 9.53 59.63
C ALA A 11 -8.92 8.63 58.49
N SER A 12 -8.48 7.44 58.88
CA SER A 12 -8.23 6.34 57.96
C SER A 12 -9.58 5.93 57.39
N MET A 13 -9.92 6.47 56.22
CA MET A 13 -11.00 5.92 55.40
C MET A 13 -10.34 5.08 54.32
N LEU A 14 -10.21 3.78 54.61
CA LEU A 14 -10.07 2.76 53.57
C LEU A 14 -11.32 2.82 52.69
N PHE A 15 -11.22 3.46 51.54
CA PHE A 15 -12.15 3.28 50.45
C PHE A 15 -11.51 2.35 49.42
N PRO A 16 -11.93 1.08 49.30
CA PRO A 16 -11.52 0.26 48.18
C PRO A 16 -12.40 0.67 46.99
N LEU A 17 -11.88 1.49 46.08
CA LEU A 17 -12.55 1.73 44.80
C LEU A 17 -11.61 1.54 43.62
N THR A 18 -10.92 0.39 43.61
CA THR A 18 -10.43 -0.17 42.35
C THR A 18 -11.65 -0.67 41.57
N LYS A 19 -12.24 0.19 40.74
CA LYS A 19 -13.11 -0.30 39.67
C LYS A 19 -12.22 -1.07 38.69
N ARG A 20 -12.08 -2.38 38.90
CA ARG A 20 -11.55 -3.27 37.87
C ARG A 20 -12.57 -3.25 36.73
N VAL A 21 -12.25 -2.53 35.67
CA VAL A 21 -12.93 -2.73 34.39
C VAL A 21 -12.48 -4.11 33.91
N SER A 22 -13.29 -5.13 34.18
CA SER A 22 -13.14 -6.43 33.56
C SER A 22 -13.44 -6.24 32.09
N LEU A 23 -12.41 -6.13 31.26
CA LEU A 23 -12.54 -6.28 29.82
C LEU A 23 -12.86 -7.76 29.57
N ALA A 24 -14.15 -8.11 29.60
CA ALA A 24 -14.60 -9.41 29.15
C ALA A 24 -14.33 -9.48 27.65
N LEU A 25 -13.26 -10.17 27.26
CA LEU A 25 -13.08 -10.59 25.88
C LEU A 25 -14.29 -11.46 25.52
N PRO A 26 -15.03 -11.16 24.45
CA PRO A 26 -16.06 -12.08 23.99
C PRO A 26 -15.37 -13.39 23.60
N SER A 27 -15.66 -14.46 24.35
CA SER A 27 -15.32 -15.81 23.96
C SER A 27 -16.10 -16.16 22.70
N TYR A 28 -15.50 -16.00 21.53
CA TYR A 28 -16.07 -16.49 20.27
C TYR A 28 -15.97 -18.02 20.26
N THR A 29 -16.89 -18.69 20.96
CA THR A 29 -17.10 -20.13 20.80
C THR A 29 -18.11 -20.30 19.67
N SER A 30 -17.66 -20.23 18.42
CA SER A 30 -18.50 -20.57 17.28
C SER A 30 -18.58 -22.09 17.17
N PHE A 31 -19.38 -22.73 18.04
CA PHE A 31 -19.77 -24.11 17.81
C PHE A 31 -20.93 -24.10 16.81
N ARG A 32 -20.61 -24.17 15.51
CA ARG A 32 -21.61 -24.48 14.49
C ARG A 32 -21.51 -25.96 14.16
N SER A 33 -22.41 -26.72 14.77
CA SER A 33 -22.82 -28.03 14.26
C SER A 33 -23.51 -27.81 12.92
N GLY A 34 -22.91 -28.34 11.86
CA GLY A 34 -23.44 -28.35 10.50
C GLY A 34 -23.32 -29.75 9.92
N SER A 35 -24.22 -30.63 10.35
CA SER A 35 -24.49 -31.94 9.76
C SER A 35 -25.10 -31.75 8.37
N GLY A 36 -24.61 -32.49 7.36
CA GLY A 36 -25.39 -32.72 6.15
C GLY A 36 -24.56 -33.11 4.95
N GLY A 37 -24.27 -34.41 4.81
CA GLY A 37 -23.92 -34.96 3.50
C GLY A 37 -25.08 -34.80 2.52
N GLY A 38 -24.79 -34.35 1.31
CA GLY A 38 -25.78 -34.21 0.24
C GLY A 38 -25.10 -34.16 -1.12
N ILE A 39 -25.36 -35.18 -1.93
CA ILE A 39 -24.95 -35.29 -3.33
C ILE A 39 -25.80 -34.31 -4.14
N HIS A 40 -25.34 -33.08 -4.38
CA HIS A 40 -26.02 -32.13 -5.27
C HIS A 40 -25.00 -31.26 -6.04
N HIS A 41 -25.21 -31.17 -7.36
CA HIS A 41 -24.39 -30.43 -8.33
C HIS A 41 -24.61 -28.91 -8.26
N GLU A 42 -24.22 -28.26 -7.17
CA GLU A 42 -24.22 -26.80 -7.05
C GLU A 42 -22.85 -26.32 -6.58
N PRO A 43 -22.34 -25.15 -7.06
CA PRO A 43 -21.02 -24.65 -6.67
C PRO A 43 -21.02 -24.32 -5.17
N GLU A 44 -20.33 -25.14 -4.41
CA GLU A 44 -20.13 -25.02 -2.97
C GLU A 44 -19.56 -23.64 -2.65
N TRP A 45 -20.35 -22.80 -1.97
CA TRP A 45 -19.94 -21.48 -1.53
C TRP A 45 -18.82 -21.63 -0.50
N ASN A 46 -17.61 -21.18 -0.84
CA ASN A 46 -16.45 -21.25 0.05
C ASN A 46 -16.62 -20.29 1.23
N GLU A 47 -17.10 -20.83 2.35
CA GLU A 47 -17.20 -20.11 3.61
C GLU A 47 -15.83 -19.53 4.04
N PRO A 48 -15.81 -18.36 4.71
CA PRO A 48 -14.58 -17.64 5.04
C PRO A 48 -13.72 -18.46 6.03
N SER A 49 -12.83 -19.30 5.48
CA SER A 49 -12.08 -20.32 6.20
C SER A 49 -10.80 -19.80 6.88
N GLY A 50 -10.57 -18.49 6.92
CA GLY A 50 -9.37 -17.87 7.49
C GLY A 50 -8.08 -18.15 6.70
N TYR A 51 -8.18 -18.88 5.59
CA TYR A 51 -7.08 -19.17 4.67
C TYR A 51 -7.10 -18.22 3.48
N LEU A 52 -5.92 -17.76 3.07
CA LEU A 52 -5.74 -16.63 2.15
C LEU A 52 -6.42 -16.83 0.78
N PHE A 53 -6.73 -18.06 0.38
CA PHE A 53 -7.45 -18.39 -0.86
C PHE A 53 -8.38 -19.61 -0.73
N GLY A 54 -8.88 -19.91 0.47
CA GLY A 54 -9.70 -21.12 0.71
C GLY A 54 -8.93 -22.43 0.69
N GLU A 55 -7.64 -22.39 0.34
CA GLU A 55 -6.76 -23.55 0.31
C GLU A 55 -6.10 -23.79 1.66
N LYS A 56 -6.09 -25.05 2.10
CA LYS A 56 -5.29 -25.46 3.26
C LYS A 56 -3.82 -25.14 2.96
N PRO A 57 -3.11 -24.41 3.84
CA PRO A 57 -1.70 -24.15 3.66
C PRO A 57 -0.98 -25.48 3.52
N LEU A 58 -0.19 -25.61 2.45
CA LEU A 58 0.58 -26.83 2.21
C LEU A 58 1.45 -27.12 3.46
N PRO A 59 1.65 -28.41 3.82
CA PRO A 59 2.53 -28.76 4.93
C PRO A 59 3.92 -28.11 4.72
N PRO A 60 4.57 -27.66 5.81
CA PRO A 60 5.81 -26.90 5.73
C PRO A 60 6.87 -27.69 4.96
N GLY A 61 7.19 -27.24 3.75
CA GLY A 61 8.13 -27.90 2.84
C GLY A 61 7.60 -28.19 1.44
N GLN A 62 6.28 -28.14 1.21
CA GLN A 62 5.74 -28.20 -0.15
C GLN A 62 5.48 -26.78 -0.70
N LYS A 63 6.19 -26.43 -1.76
CA LYS A 63 6.00 -25.18 -2.50
C LYS A 63 4.81 -25.35 -3.45
N ARG A 64 3.94 -24.34 -3.50
CA ARG A 64 2.84 -24.28 -4.48
C ARG A 64 3.39 -24.49 -5.90
N VAL A 65 2.81 -25.43 -6.64
CA VAL A 65 3.18 -25.70 -8.03
C VAL A 65 2.87 -24.45 -8.84
N LYS A 66 3.87 -23.95 -9.58
CA LYS A 66 3.67 -22.80 -10.46
C LYS A 66 2.73 -23.23 -11.58
N GLU A 67 1.62 -22.53 -11.75
CA GLU A 67 0.66 -22.86 -12.79
C GLU A 67 1.14 -22.31 -14.15
N GLU A 68 0.87 -23.02 -15.25
CA GLU A 68 1.39 -22.64 -16.58
C GLU A 68 0.87 -21.28 -17.07
N TRP A 69 -0.30 -20.85 -16.59
CA TRP A 69 -0.85 -19.53 -16.91
C TRP A 69 -0.04 -18.40 -16.26
N GLU A 70 0.64 -18.65 -15.13
CA GLU A 70 1.46 -17.64 -14.48
C GLU A 70 2.63 -17.26 -15.38
N ASN A 71 3.17 -18.22 -16.13
CA ASN A 71 4.23 -17.97 -17.10
C ASN A 71 3.73 -17.10 -18.26
N ILE A 72 2.60 -17.42 -18.89
CA ILE A 72 2.09 -16.62 -20.02
C ILE A 72 1.73 -15.20 -19.57
N TRP A 73 1.21 -15.04 -18.34
CA TRP A 73 0.92 -13.72 -17.79
C TRP A 73 2.19 -12.93 -17.48
N VAL A 74 3.18 -13.53 -16.82
CA VAL A 74 4.45 -12.86 -16.49
C VAL A 74 5.21 -12.46 -17.76
N TYR A 75 5.29 -13.34 -18.75
CA TYR A 75 5.98 -13.04 -20.01
C TYR A 75 5.17 -12.12 -20.93
N GLY A 76 3.84 -12.28 -20.99
CA GLY A 76 2.98 -11.41 -21.79
C GLY A 76 2.92 -10.00 -21.21
N PHE A 77 2.56 -9.87 -19.94
CA PHE A 77 2.48 -8.59 -19.26
C PHE A 77 3.87 -7.97 -19.09
N GLY A 78 4.83 -8.70 -18.51
CA GLY A 78 6.21 -8.22 -18.35
C GLY A 78 6.89 -7.90 -19.68
N GLY A 79 6.69 -8.74 -20.69
CA GLY A 79 7.19 -8.49 -22.04
C GLY A 79 6.59 -7.23 -22.66
N SER A 80 5.28 -7.02 -22.53
CA SER A 80 4.62 -5.81 -23.04
C SER A 80 5.13 -4.53 -22.38
N PHE A 81 5.44 -4.55 -21.08
CA PHE A 81 6.04 -3.41 -20.38
C PHE A 81 7.44 -3.10 -20.88
N VAL A 82 8.27 -4.12 -21.07
CA VAL A 82 9.62 -3.96 -21.62
C VAL A 82 9.55 -3.41 -23.05
N ILE A 83 8.70 -3.97 -23.90
CA ILE A 83 8.51 -3.49 -25.28
C ILE A 83 7.99 -2.05 -25.28
N GLY A 84 7.01 -1.73 -24.44
CA GLY A 84 6.46 -0.37 -24.31
C GLY A 84 7.52 0.64 -23.86
N ALA A 85 8.38 0.27 -22.91
CA ALA A 85 9.49 1.11 -22.47
C ALA A 85 10.50 1.37 -23.59
N ILE A 86 10.87 0.32 -24.34
CA ILE A 86 11.78 0.43 -25.49
C ILE A 86 11.17 1.35 -26.55
N LEU A 87 9.92 1.13 -26.94
CA LEU A 87 9.21 1.95 -27.92
C LEU A 87 9.17 3.41 -27.46
N LYS A 88 8.92 3.66 -26.17
CA LYS A 88 8.88 5.02 -25.65
C LYS A 88 10.25 5.68 -25.60
N TYR A 89 11.31 4.92 -25.33
CA TYR A 89 12.68 5.42 -25.32
C TYR A 89 13.15 5.86 -26.72
N TYR A 90 12.80 5.09 -27.75
CA TYR A 90 13.17 5.41 -29.14
C TYR A 90 12.14 6.29 -29.87
N ALA A 91 11.07 6.72 -29.20
CA ALA A 91 10.09 7.60 -29.81
C ALA A 91 10.73 8.98 -30.10
N PRO A 92 10.54 9.56 -31.31
CA PRO A 92 11.10 10.85 -31.64
C PRO A 92 10.48 11.97 -30.79
N ASP A 93 11.29 12.98 -30.45
CA ASP A 93 10.82 14.19 -29.76
C ASP A 93 9.93 15.03 -30.68
N THR A 94 8.62 14.84 -30.60
CA THR A 94 7.61 15.60 -31.37
C THR A 94 7.15 16.87 -30.66
N SER A 95 7.98 17.42 -29.77
CA SER A 95 7.58 18.56 -28.94
C SER A 95 7.61 19.89 -29.71
N LEU A 96 6.47 20.58 -29.79
CA LEU A 96 6.34 21.88 -30.47
C LEU A 96 7.30 22.94 -29.89
N ARG A 97 7.63 22.83 -28.60
CA ARG A 97 8.54 23.76 -27.91
C ARG A 97 9.93 23.77 -28.52
N THR A 98 10.47 22.62 -28.94
CA THR A 98 11.80 22.55 -29.56
C THR A 98 11.83 23.31 -30.89
N TRP A 99 10.82 23.10 -31.73
CA TRP A 99 10.64 23.90 -32.95
C TRP A 99 10.51 25.39 -32.62
N ALA A 100 9.67 25.74 -31.65
CA ALA A 100 9.44 27.13 -31.28
C ALA A 100 10.70 27.82 -30.75
N THR A 101 11.55 27.11 -29.99
CA THR A 101 12.82 27.67 -29.49
C THR A 101 13.82 27.88 -30.62
N GLU A 102 13.91 26.96 -31.57
CA GLU A 102 14.83 27.11 -32.72
C GLU A 102 14.36 28.23 -33.66
N GLU A 103 13.05 28.32 -33.92
CA GLU A 103 12.47 29.40 -34.71
C GLU A 103 12.59 30.77 -33.99
N ALA A 104 12.42 30.81 -32.67
CA ALA A 104 12.64 32.02 -31.88
C ALA A 104 14.10 32.48 -31.94
N LYS A 105 15.07 31.56 -31.78
CA LYS A 105 16.50 31.86 -31.94
C LYS A 105 16.79 32.42 -33.33
N LYS A 106 16.29 31.76 -34.38
CA LYS A 106 16.47 32.21 -35.77
C LYS A 106 15.94 33.64 -36.00
N ARG A 107 14.80 34.00 -35.40
CA ARG A 107 14.25 35.37 -35.47
C ARG A 107 15.05 36.39 -34.66
N LEU A 108 15.63 35.99 -33.54
CA LEU A 108 16.50 36.84 -32.72
C LEU A 108 17.88 37.05 -33.37
N GLU A 109 18.43 36.02 -34.01
CA GLU A 109 19.65 36.10 -34.82
C GLU A 109 19.46 37.00 -36.04
N ALA A 110 18.31 36.91 -36.74
CA ALA A 110 17.96 37.83 -37.81
C ALA A 110 17.83 39.29 -37.34
N ARG A 111 17.52 39.51 -36.05
CA ARG A 111 17.50 40.84 -35.42
C ARG A 111 18.88 41.28 -34.91
N GLY A 112 19.89 40.40 -34.92
CA GLY A 112 21.25 40.68 -34.45
C GLY A 112 21.41 40.83 -32.93
N GLU A 113 20.32 40.76 -32.16
CA GLU A 113 20.30 40.98 -30.71
C GLU A 113 21.02 39.86 -29.94
N LEU A 114 20.95 38.62 -30.43
CA LEU A 114 21.48 37.45 -29.73
C LEU A 114 23.02 37.45 -29.67
N THR A 115 23.68 37.91 -30.72
CA THR A 115 25.16 37.97 -30.80
C THR A 115 25.72 39.11 -29.94
N GLU A 116 25.04 40.24 -29.89
CA GLU A 116 25.44 41.39 -29.07
C GLU A 116 25.15 41.16 -27.58
N ASP A 117 24.01 40.57 -27.23
CA ASP A 117 23.72 40.19 -25.83
C ASP A 117 24.67 39.08 -25.34
N MET A 118 24.95 38.06 -26.16
CA MET A 118 25.95 37.02 -25.84
C MET A 118 27.36 37.60 -25.69
N ARG A 119 27.73 38.62 -26.50
CA ARG A 119 29.02 39.32 -26.38
C ARG A 119 29.08 40.19 -25.12
N ARG A 120 27.98 40.81 -24.71
CA ARG A 120 27.89 41.67 -23.51
C ARG A 120 27.96 40.88 -22.19
N MET A 121 27.63 39.59 -22.20
CA MET A 121 27.60 38.73 -21.00
C MET A 121 28.92 37.99 -20.70
N ARG A 122 29.95 38.10 -21.55
CA ARG A 122 31.29 37.55 -21.32
C ARG A 122 32.19 38.60 -20.66
#